data_AF-A0AAT9HV06-F1
#
_entry.id   AF-A0AAT9HV06-F1
#
_cell.length_a   1.000
_cell.length_b   1.000
_cell.length_c   1.000
_cell.angle_alpha   90.00
_cell.angle_beta   90.00
_cell.angle_gamma   90.00
#
_symmetry.space_group_name_H-M   'P 1'
#
loop_
_entity.id
_entity.type
_entity.pdbx_description
1 polymer ?
#
loop_
_entity_poly.entity_id
_entity_poly.type
_entity_poly.pdbx_seq_one_letter_code
_entity_poly.pdbx_strand_id
1 'polypeptide(L)'
;MNVRRSAAVLAAVAVIGAATPAAADTSPSPSQALPAALYGDTDPQYDGVWRQSLALLAQHTVGVEPSKAAVGWLTGQQCADGSFAPYRADTAEACDAKTMVDTNQTAAAVQALAALGGHDDVTKKAVGWLKSIQNKDGGWGYMAGGASDTNSTSVVVGALAAAGDRPAEVKKDGKSPTTPC
;
A
#
# COMPACT_ATOMS: atom_id res chain seq x y z
N MET A 1 -70.47 26.77 -3.57
CA MET A 1 -71.21 25.48 -3.56
C MET A 1 -70.28 24.41 -4.10
N ASN A 2 -69.60 23.69 -3.20
CA ASN A 2 -68.68 22.61 -3.55
C ASN A 2 -69.44 21.29 -3.52
N VAL A 3 -69.57 20.64 -4.68
CA VAL A 3 -70.18 19.31 -4.78
C VAL A 3 -69.08 18.27 -4.64
N ARG A 4 -69.06 17.58 -3.49
CA ARG A 4 -68.29 16.35 -3.26
C ARG A 4 -68.82 15.24 -4.16
N ARG A 5 -67.92 14.55 -4.89
CA ARG A 5 -68.19 13.21 -5.41
C ARG A 5 -66.96 12.34 -5.21
N SER A 6 -67.05 11.45 -4.23
CA SER A 6 -66.18 10.28 -4.10
C SER A 6 -66.39 9.38 -5.31
N ALA A 7 -65.30 8.97 -5.97
CA ALA A 7 -65.34 7.98 -7.05
C ALA A 7 -64.39 6.83 -6.72
N ALA A 8 -64.87 5.64 -7.04
CA ALA A 8 -64.40 4.34 -6.62
C ALA A 8 -63.05 3.92 -7.21
N VAL A 9 -62.39 3.02 -6.48
CA VAL A 9 -61.16 2.32 -6.84
C VAL A 9 -61.41 1.42 -8.06
N LEU A 10 -60.63 1.62 -9.12
CA LEU A 10 -60.46 0.68 -10.22
C LEU A 10 -59.02 0.17 -10.19
N ALA A 11 -58.87 -1.12 -9.90
CA ALA A 11 -57.60 -1.83 -9.94
C ALA A 11 -57.13 -1.97 -11.39
N ALA A 12 -55.93 -1.47 -11.69
CA ALA A 12 -55.22 -1.76 -12.94
C ALA A 12 -54.09 -2.73 -12.64
N VAL A 13 -54.17 -3.94 -13.19
CA VAL A 13 -53.08 -4.93 -13.18
C VAL A 13 -52.08 -4.51 -14.26
N ALA A 14 -50.93 -4.00 -13.84
CA ALA A 14 -49.80 -3.76 -14.74
C ALA A 14 -48.99 -5.06 -14.86
N VAL A 15 -48.95 -5.63 -16.07
CA VAL A 15 -48.02 -6.71 -16.42
C VAL A 15 -46.65 -6.09 -16.59
N ILE A 16 -45.79 -6.23 -15.58
CA ILE A 16 -44.38 -5.83 -15.66
C ILE A 16 -43.64 -6.91 -16.43
N GLY A 17 -43.16 -6.58 -17.63
CA GLY A 17 -42.21 -7.42 -18.36
C GLY A 17 -40.93 -7.55 -17.55
N ALA A 18 -40.54 -8.78 -17.23
CA ALA A 18 -39.28 -9.06 -16.57
C ALA A 18 -38.12 -8.85 -17.56
N ALA A 19 -37.44 -7.71 -17.46
CA ALA A 19 -36.10 -7.57 -17.99
C ALA A 19 -35.15 -8.32 -17.04
N THR A 20 -34.58 -9.43 -17.49
CA THR A 20 -33.51 -10.12 -16.77
C THR A 20 -32.28 -9.22 -16.72
N PRO A 21 -31.76 -8.86 -15.53
CA PRO A 21 -30.47 -8.17 -15.46
C PRO A 21 -29.40 -9.10 -16.02
N ALA A 22 -28.59 -8.59 -16.95
CA ALA A 22 -27.41 -9.29 -17.43
C ALA A 22 -26.51 -9.60 -16.23
N ALA A 23 -26.31 -10.88 -15.94
CA ALA A 23 -25.35 -11.31 -14.96
C ALA A 23 -23.96 -10.84 -15.40
N ALA A 24 -23.29 -10.06 -14.55
CA ALA A 24 -21.87 -9.82 -14.72
C ALA A 24 -21.15 -11.18 -14.60
N ASP A 25 -20.40 -11.55 -15.64
CA ASP A 25 -19.53 -12.73 -15.61
C ASP A 25 -18.55 -12.59 -14.43
N THR A 26 -18.85 -13.26 -13.33
CA THR A 26 -17.92 -13.47 -12.21
C THR A 26 -17.03 -14.67 -12.53
N SER A 27 -16.49 -14.72 -13.75
CA SER A 27 -15.48 -15.71 -14.10
C SER A 27 -14.24 -15.39 -13.27
N PRO A 28 -13.80 -16.29 -12.35
CA PRO A 28 -12.55 -16.06 -11.63
C PRO A 28 -11.43 -16.00 -12.66
N SER A 29 -10.73 -14.86 -12.71
CA SER A 29 -9.48 -14.76 -13.44
C SER A 29 -8.58 -15.93 -13.04
N PRO A 30 -7.89 -16.59 -13.99
CA PRO A 30 -7.04 -17.72 -13.66
C PRO A 30 -6.03 -17.29 -12.60
N SER A 31 -6.05 -17.97 -11.45
CA SER A 31 -5.12 -17.71 -10.35
C SER A 31 -3.71 -17.95 -10.85
N GLN A 32 -2.96 -16.86 -11.10
CA GLN A 32 -1.53 -16.97 -11.36
C GLN A 32 -0.87 -17.64 -10.16
N ALA A 33 0.02 -18.60 -10.43
CA ALA A 33 0.83 -19.20 -9.37
C ALA A 33 1.62 -18.10 -8.66
N LEU A 34 1.54 -18.06 -7.33
CA LEU A 34 2.26 -17.07 -6.55
C LEU A 34 3.78 -17.29 -6.66
N PRO A 35 4.59 -16.22 -6.62
CA PRO A 35 6.04 -16.35 -6.60
C PRO A 35 6.50 -17.20 -5.41
N ALA A 36 7.34 -18.21 -5.64
CA ALA A 36 7.78 -19.16 -4.60
C ALA A 36 8.53 -18.51 -3.41
N ALA A 37 8.97 -17.26 -3.55
CA ALA A 37 9.74 -16.52 -2.56
C ALA A 37 8.90 -15.54 -1.72
N LEU A 38 7.59 -15.47 -1.96
CA LEU A 38 6.64 -14.63 -1.24
C LEU A 38 6.05 -15.39 -0.04
N TYR A 39 5.96 -14.74 1.12
CA TYR A 39 5.23 -15.27 2.27
C TYR A 39 3.71 -15.07 2.13
N GLY A 40 2.95 -16.14 2.40
CA GLY A 40 1.48 -16.17 2.28
C GLY A 40 1.00 -16.75 0.95
N ASP A 41 -0.26 -17.18 0.91
CA ASP A 41 -0.89 -17.87 -0.23
C ASP A 41 -2.09 -17.11 -0.83
N THR A 42 -2.41 -15.93 -0.29
CA THR A 42 -3.44 -15.04 -0.81
C THR A 42 -2.87 -14.05 -1.83
N ASP A 43 -3.74 -13.47 -2.65
CA ASP A 43 -3.38 -12.47 -3.66
C ASP A 43 -2.55 -11.31 -3.03
N PRO A 44 -1.33 -11.03 -3.53
CA PRO A 44 -0.46 -9.99 -3.01
C PRO A 44 -0.70 -8.62 -3.63
N GLN A 45 -1.66 -8.44 -4.54
CA GLN A 45 -1.84 -7.24 -5.35
C GLN A 45 -1.77 -5.92 -4.55
N TYR A 46 -2.20 -5.92 -3.28
CA TYR A 46 -2.28 -4.71 -2.45
C TYR A 46 -1.37 -4.70 -1.22
N ASP A 47 -0.71 -5.81 -0.89
CA ASP A 47 0.06 -5.91 0.36
C ASP A 47 1.32 -6.79 0.25
N GLY A 48 1.69 -7.27 -0.93
CA GLY A 48 2.82 -8.19 -1.12
C GLY A 48 4.11 -7.72 -0.45
N VAL A 49 4.55 -6.49 -0.72
CA VAL A 49 5.73 -5.89 -0.08
C VAL A 49 5.57 -5.75 1.43
N TRP A 50 4.40 -5.35 1.91
CA TRP A 50 4.11 -5.20 3.34
C TRP A 50 4.21 -6.52 4.09
N ARG A 51 3.47 -7.55 3.64
CA ARG A 51 3.50 -8.88 4.28
C ARG A 51 4.90 -9.48 4.22
N GLN A 52 5.61 -9.30 3.11
CA GLN A 52 6.96 -9.82 2.95
C GLN A 52 7.90 -9.13 3.94
N SER A 53 7.85 -7.81 4.02
CA SER A 53 8.69 -7.02 4.91
C SER A 53 8.48 -7.42 6.37
N LEU A 54 7.21 -7.56 6.80
CA LEU A 54 6.90 -7.99 8.15
C LEU A 54 7.36 -9.43 8.44
N ALA A 55 7.20 -10.34 7.49
CA ALA A 55 7.67 -11.73 7.65
C ALA A 55 9.20 -11.82 7.78
N LEU A 56 9.93 -11.03 6.98
CA LEU A 56 11.39 -10.96 7.04
C LEU A 56 11.89 -10.32 8.34
N LEU A 57 11.27 -9.20 8.74
CA LEU A 57 11.59 -8.51 9.99
C LEU A 57 11.30 -9.40 11.21
N ALA A 58 10.18 -10.13 11.19
CA ALA A 58 9.83 -11.07 12.26
C ALA A 58 10.85 -12.20 12.37
N GLN A 59 11.26 -12.80 11.25
CA GLN A 59 12.32 -13.82 11.23
C GLN A 59 13.62 -13.31 11.84
N HIS A 60 14.11 -12.15 11.40
CA HIS A 60 15.30 -11.51 11.97
C HIS A 60 15.17 -11.29 13.48
N THR A 61 14.01 -10.78 13.92
CA THR A 61 13.74 -10.48 15.34
C THR A 61 13.83 -11.73 16.22
N VAL A 62 13.47 -12.90 15.69
CA VAL A 62 13.56 -14.18 16.41
C VAL A 62 14.83 -14.97 16.12
N GLY A 63 15.83 -14.34 15.47
CA GLY A 63 17.13 -14.95 15.17
C GLY A 63 17.11 -15.97 14.03
N VAL A 64 16.07 -15.95 13.19
CA VAL A 64 15.98 -16.77 11.98
C VAL A 64 16.50 -15.95 10.80
N GLU A 65 17.51 -16.46 10.12
CA GLU A 65 18.02 -15.87 8.88
C GLU A 65 17.02 -16.08 7.74
N PRO A 66 16.47 -15.00 7.14
CA PRO A 66 15.54 -15.18 6.05
C PRO A 66 16.20 -15.71 4.78
N SER A 67 15.42 -16.37 3.94
CA SER A 67 15.97 -16.91 2.68
C SER A 67 16.41 -15.78 1.74
N LYS A 68 17.56 -15.97 1.07
CA LYS A 68 18.06 -15.02 0.06
C LYS A 68 17.06 -14.78 -1.08
N ALA A 69 16.28 -15.79 -1.45
CA ALA A 69 15.25 -15.66 -2.46
C ALA A 69 14.11 -14.73 -2.00
N ALA A 70 13.68 -14.85 -0.74
CA ALA A 70 12.64 -14.00 -0.15
C ALA A 70 13.09 -12.54 -0.02
N VAL A 71 14.34 -12.31 0.37
CA VAL A 71 14.94 -10.97 0.40
C VAL A 71 15.12 -10.41 -1.03
N GLY A 72 15.60 -11.25 -1.96
CA GLY A 72 15.73 -10.90 -3.37
C GLY A 72 14.39 -10.49 -3.99
N TRP A 73 13.32 -11.23 -3.69
CA TRP A 73 11.96 -10.88 -4.09
C TRP A 73 11.57 -9.49 -3.59
N LEU A 74 11.80 -9.19 -2.30
CA LEU A 74 11.49 -7.87 -1.74
C LEU A 74 12.27 -6.78 -2.46
N THR A 75 13.60 -6.90 -2.58
CA THR A 75 14.43 -5.88 -3.23
C THR A 75 14.07 -5.65 -4.70
N GLY A 76 13.61 -6.69 -5.41
CA GLY A 76 13.18 -6.59 -6.81
C GLY A 76 11.91 -5.76 -7.01
N GLN A 77 11.09 -5.56 -5.97
CA GLN A 77 9.87 -4.75 -6.04
C GLN A 77 10.16 -3.25 -6.11
N GLN A 78 11.37 -2.81 -5.75
CA GLN A 78 11.74 -1.40 -5.74
C GLN A 78 11.68 -0.77 -7.15
N CYS A 79 11.06 0.40 -7.25
CA CYS A 79 11.05 1.26 -8.42
C CYS A 79 12.34 2.08 -8.51
N ALA A 80 12.63 2.63 -9.70
CA ALA A 80 13.87 3.37 -9.95
C ALA A 80 14.04 4.62 -9.06
N ASP A 81 12.92 5.25 -8.64
CA ASP A 81 12.89 6.40 -7.74
C ASP A 81 13.08 6.05 -6.26
N GLY A 82 13.13 4.75 -5.93
CA GLY A 82 13.29 4.22 -4.58
C GLY A 82 12.00 3.77 -3.90
N SER A 83 10.84 4.12 -4.44
CA SER A 83 9.54 3.67 -3.92
C SER A 83 9.34 2.17 -4.10
N PHE A 84 8.43 1.58 -3.33
CA PHE A 84 8.01 0.19 -3.51
C PHE A 84 6.53 0.14 -3.89
N ALA A 85 6.24 -0.57 -4.98
CA ALA A 85 4.87 -0.96 -5.31
C ALA A 85 4.40 -2.07 -4.36
N PRO A 86 3.09 -2.20 -4.08
CA PRO A 86 2.61 -3.31 -3.26
C PRO A 86 2.95 -4.68 -3.86
N TYR A 87 2.87 -4.79 -5.18
CA TYR A 87 3.27 -5.97 -5.93
C TYR A 87 3.49 -5.63 -7.42
N ARG A 88 4.58 -6.13 -7.98
CA ARG A 88 4.91 -6.17 -9.40
C ARG A 88 5.10 -7.63 -9.78
N ALA A 89 4.26 -8.11 -10.69
CA ALA A 89 4.31 -9.47 -11.20
C ALA A 89 5.55 -9.71 -12.09
N ASP A 90 5.93 -8.71 -12.88
CA ASP A 90 7.19 -8.68 -13.62
C ASP A 90 8.04 -7.49 -13.14
N THR A 91 9.14 -7.79 -12.44
CA THR A 91 10.06 -6.78 -11.93
C THR A 91 11.06 -6.29 -12.98
N ALA A 92 11.09 -6.91 -14.18
CA ALA A 92 11.88 -6.43 -15.32
C ALA A 92 11.21 -5.25 -16.02
N GLU A 93 9.88 -5.14 -15.95
CA GLU A 93 9.14 -3.98 -16.47
C GLU A 93 9.35 -2.77 -15.57
N ALA A 94 9.83 -1.64 -16.12
CA ALA A 94 10.05 -0.44 -15.33
C ALA A 94 8.75 0.10 -14.73
N CYS A 95 8.80 0.60 -13.49
CA CYS A 95 7.68 1.35 -12.92
C CYS A 95 7.37 2.59 -13.77
N ASP A 96 6.09 2.87 -13.93
CA ASP A 96 5.56 4.00 -14.69
C ASP A 96 4.55 4.81 -13.85
N ALA A 97 3.91 5.80 -14.46
CA ALA A 97 2.92 6.65 -13.79
C ALA A 97 1.65 5.90 -13.32
N LYS A 98 1.43 4.65 -13.77
CA LYS A 98 0.30 3.81 -13.36
C LYS A 98 0.70 2.85 -12.24
N THR A 99 2.00 2.72 -11.98
CA THR A 99 2.49 1.85 -10.92
C THR A 99 2.06 2.43 -9.59
N MET A 100 1.20 1.70 -8.89
CA MET A 100 0.75 2.09 -7.56
C MET A 100 1.90 1.95 -6.58
N VAL A 101 2.26 3.03 -5.90
CA VAL A 101 3.27 3.07 -4.85
C VAL A 101 2.73 3.88 -3.67
N ASP A 102 3.05 3.45 -2.45
CA ASP A 102 2.58 4.10 -1.24
C ASP A 102 3.67 4.19 -0.17
N THR A 103 3.41 5.03 0.83
CA THR A 103 4.38 5.29 1.91
C THR A 103 4.60 4.07 2.81
N ASN A 104 3.58 3.25 3.00
CA ASN A 104 3.59 2.15 3.95
C ASN A 104 4.38 0.95 3.41
N GLN A 105 4.18 0.55 2.15
CA GLN A 105 4.97 -0.51 1.51
C GLN A 105 6.46 -0.13 1.52
N THR A 106 6.75 1.10 1.12
CA THR A 106 8.12 1.62 1.05
C THR A 106 8.78 1.65 2.44
N ALA A 107 8.07 2.17 3.45
CA ALA A 107 8.58 2.24 4.81
C ALA A 107 8.76 0.85 5.46
N ALA A 108 7.83 -0.08 5.24
CA ALA A 108 7.98 -1.45 5.74
C ALA A 108 9.20 -2.14 5.11
N ALA A 109 9.43 -1.97 3.80
CA ALA A 109 10.59 -2.51 3.12
C ALA A 109 11.90 -1.94 3.69
N VAL A 110 11.94 -0.64 3.99
CA VAL A 110 13.10 -0.01 4.65
C VAL A 110 13.37 -0.64 6.01
N GLN A 111 12.35 -0.80 6.86
CA GLN A 111 12.54 -1.38 8.20
C GLN A 111 13.10 -2.81 8.13
N ALA A 112 12.55 -3.65 7.26
CA ALA A 112 13.01 -5.01 7.09
C ALA A 112 14.45 -5.07 6.54
N LEU A 113 14.73 -4.35 5.45
CA LEU A 113 16.04 -4.40 4.79
C LEU A 113 17.14 -3.74 5.63
N ALA A 114 16.82 -2.72 6.41
CA ALA A 114 17.77 -2.12 7.35
C ALA A 114 18.13 -3.09 8.49
N ALA A 115 17.14 -3.82 9.03
CA ALA A 115 17.38 -4.81 10.08
C ALA A 115 18.23 -5.99 9.58
N LEU A 116 18.02 -6.44 8.34
CA LEU A 116 18.81 -7.51 7.74
C LEU A 116 20.24 -7.10 7.37
N GLY A 117 20.48 -5.80 7.13
CA GLY A 117 21.78 -5.27 6.72
C GLY A 117 22.16 -5.62 5.27
N GLY A 118 23.23 -5.00 4.76
CA GLY A 118 23.75 -5.28 3.41
C GLY A 118 22.90 -4.72 2.26
N HIS A 119 21.91 -3.89 2.55
CA HIS A 119 20.97 -3.30 1.59
C HIS A 119 20.95 -1.76 1.64
N ASP A 120 22.10 -1.16 1.95
CA ASP A 120 22.23 0.30 2.17
C ASP A 120 21.76 1.12 0.97
N ASP A 121 22.09 0.70 -0.26
CA ASP A 121 21.70 1.45 -1.46
C ASP A 121 20.19 1.42 -1.71
N VAL A 122 19.55 0.29 -1.43
CA VAL A 122 18.10 0.10 -1.56
C VAL A 122 17.37 0.96 -0.51
N THR A 123 17.79 0.86 0.75
CA THR A 123 17.20 1.60 1.86
C THR A 123 17.41 3.11 1.72
N LYS A 124 18.61 3.57 1.32
CA LYS A 124 18.89 5.00 1.08
C LYS A 124 17.99 5.61 0.00
N LYS A 125 17.75 4.90 -1.11
CA LYS A 125 16.84 5.36 -2.17
C LYS A 125 15.40 5.48 -1.67
N ALA A 126 14.92 4.46 -0.97
CA ALA A 126 13.57 4.44 -0.41
C ALA A 126 13.34 5.55 0.64
N VAL A 127 14.32 5.76 1.52
CA VAL A 127 14.31 6.88 2.47
C VAL A 127 14.33 8.23 1.73
N GLY A 128 15.14 8.35 0.68
CA GLY A 128 15.16 9.54 -0.17
C GLY A 128 13.79 9.86 -0.78
N TRP A 129 13.11 8.84 -1.30
CA TRP A 129 11.74 8.96 -1.80
C TRP A 129 10.76 9.41 -0.71
N LEU A 130 10.75 8.74 0.45
CA LEU A 130 9.90 9.10 1.59
C LEU A 130 10.09 10.56 2.02
N LYS A 131 11.34 11.02 2.15
CA LYS A 131 11.67 12.43 2.47
C LYS A 131 11.17 13.40 1.40
N SER A 132 11.21 13.02 0.13
CA SER A 132 10.80 13.89 -0.99
C SER A 132 9.29 14.21 -0.96
N ILE A 133 8.47 13.26 -0.48
CA ILE A 133 7.01 13.36 -0.44
C ILE A 133 6.46 13.76 0.94
N GLN A 134 7.32 14.14 1.90
CA GLN A 134 6.89 14.62 3.20
C GLN A 134 6.01 15.87 3.06
N ASN A 135 4.87 15.88 3.76
CA ASN A 135 3.93 16.99 3.76
C ASN A 135 4.46 18.18 4.56
N LYS A 136 3.92 19.38 4.30
CA LYS A 136 4.31 20.63 4.98
C LYS A 136 4.05 20.61 6.50
N ASP A 137 3.16 19.75 6.96
CA ASP A 137 2.90 19.54 8.39
C ASP A 137 3.96 18.65 9.07
N GLY A 138 4.90 18.08 8.31
CA GLY A 138 5.95 17.18 8.79
C GLY A 138 5.57 15.70 8.73
N GLY A 139 4.32 15.35 8.43
CA GLY A 139 3.84 13.98 8.37
C GLY A 139 3.78 13.39 6.96
N TRP A 140 3.13 12.22 6.87
CA TRP A 140 2.83 11.51 5.63
C TRP A 140 1.41 10.98 5.66
N GLY A 141 0.74 11.02 4.51
CA GLY A 141 -0.47 10.25 4.26
C GLY A 141 -0.12 8.92 3.58
N TYR A 142 -1.10 8.02 3.54
CA TYR A 142 -0.93 6.70 2.89
C TYR A 142 -0.35 6.83 1.47
N MET A 143 -0.97 7.66 0.63
CA MET A 143 -0.45 8.02 -0.69
C MET A 143 0.30 9.36 -0.65
N ALA A 144 1.29 9.53 -1.53
CA ALA A 144 2.00 10.79 -1.71
C ALA A 144 1.02 11.95 -1.99
N GLY A 145 1.17 13.07 -1.26
CA GLY A 145 0.29 14.23 -1.35
C GLY A 145 -1.07 14.08 -0.66
N GLY A 146 -1.39 12.91 -0.10
CA GLY A 146 -2.54 12.73 0.77
C GLY A 146 -2.38 13.45 2.11
N ALA A 147 -3.49 13.70 2.82
CA ALA A 147 -3.46 14.28 4.16
C ALA A 147 -2.68 13.37 5.12
N SER A 148 -1.86 13.97 5.99
CA SER A 148 -1.09 13.22 6.97
C SER A 148 -1.99 12.48 7.96
N ASP A 149 -1.65 11.22 8.23
CA ASP A 149 -2.33 10.39 9.22
C ASP A 149 -1.33 9.70 10.15
N THR A 150 -1.79 9.29 11.33
CA THR A 150 -0.92 8.72 12.36
C THR A 150 -0.34 7.36 11.97
N ASN A 151 -1.08 6.56 11.20
CA ASN A 151 -0.63 5.23 10.79
C ASN A 151 0.56 5.38 9.84
N SER A 152 0.36 6.06 8.71
CA SER A 152 1.39 6.25 7.69
C SER A 152 2.60 6.99 8.25
N THR A 153 2.36 8.06 9.02
CA THR A 153 3.45 8.81 9.69
C THR A 153 4.26 7.91 10.63
N SER A 154 3.62 7.04 11.43
CA SER A 154 4.32 6.18 12.38
C SER A 154 5.22 5.15 11.69
N VAL A 155 4.74 4.53 10.59
CA VAL A 155 5.52 3.55 9.85
C VAL A 155 6.73 4.21 9.18
N VAL A 156 6.55 5.41 8.61
CA VAL A 156 7.65 6.17 8.02
C VAL A 156 8.67 6.61 9.09
N VAL A 157 8.23 7.04 10.28
CA VAL A 157 9.13 7.34 11.39
C VAL A 157 9.96 6.12 11.79
N GLY A 158 9.34 4.93 11.87
CA GLY A 158 10.05 3.68 12.12
C GLY A 158 11.09 3.35 11.04
N ALA A 159 10.75 3.57 9.77
CA ALA A 159 11.67 3.39 8.64
C ALA A 159 12.88 4.33 8.70
N LEU A 160 12.64 5.61 8.98
CA LEU A 160 13.71 6.60 9.16
C LEU A 160 14.67 6.18 10.29
N ALA A 161 14.12 5.81 11.45
CA ALA A 161 14.92 5.37 12.59
C ALA A 161 15.71 4.09 12.28
N ALA A 162 15.09 3.10 11.62
CA ALA A 162 15.76 1.86 11.23
C ALA A 162 16.91 2.10 10.25
N ALA A 163 16.76 3.07 9.34
CA ALA A 163 17.81 3.48 8.41
C ALA A 163 18.89 4.39 9.03
N GLY A 164 18.81 4.67 10.34
CA GLY A 164 19.79 5.49 11.06
C GLY A 164 19.57 7.00 10.96
N ASP A 165 18.48 7.46 10.36
CA ASP A 165 18.07 8.86 10.44
C ASP A 165 17.54 9.19 11.84
N ARG A 166 17.59 10.48 12.20
CA ARG A 166 16.91 11.00 13.37
C ARG A 166 15.57 11.61 12.95
N PRO A 167 14.41 10.99 13.24
CA PRO A 167 13.12 11.47 12.74
C PRO A 167 12.81 12.93 13.09
N ALA A 168 13.24 13.41 14.27
CA ALA A 168 13.08 14.81 14.68
C ALA A 168 13.83 15.83 13.79
N GLU A 169 14.78 15.38 12.98
CA GLU A 169 15.58 16.21 12.08
C GLU A 169 15.11 16.16 10.63
N VAL A 170 14.25 15.21 10.31
CA VAL A 170 13.63 15.11 8.99
C VAL A 170 12.48 16.11 8.94
N LYS A 171 12.78 17.29 8.40
CA LYS A 171 11.89 18.45 8.44
C LYS A 171 11.40 18.88 7.06
N LYS A 172 10.13 19.26 7.01
CA LYS A 172 9.53 20.01 5.91
C LYS A 172 9.02 21.34 6.46
N ASP A 173 9.42 22.46 5.87
CA ASP A 173 9.02 23.81 6.29
C ASP A 173 9.18 24.06 7.81
N GLY A 174 10.26 23.51 8.39
CA GLY A 174 10.59 23.61 9.82
C GLY A 174 9.85 22.63 10.74
N LYS A 175 8.87 21.87 10.25
CA LYS A 175 8.11 20.88 11.02
C LYS A 175 8.68 19.48 10.88
N SER A 176 8.73 18.75 11.99
CA SER A 176 9.19 17.35 12.04
C SER A 176 8.00 16.42 12.31
N PRO A 177 8.10 15.12 11.96
CA PRO A 177 7.03 14.16 12.24
C PRO A 177 6.82 13.87 13.73
N THR A 178 7.73 14.32 14.59
CA THR A 178 7.67 14.13 16.05
C THR A 178 7.18 15.37 16.78
N THR A 179 6.90 16.46 16.07
CA THR A 179 6.38 17.69 16.68
C THR A 179 4.85 17.64 16.64
N PRO A 180 4.16 17.60 17.79
CA PRO A 180 2.70 17.69 17.80
C PRO A 180 2.25 19.02 17.18
N CYS A 181 1.13 18.98 16.45
CA CYS A 181 0.53 20.13 15.78
C CYS A 181 0.16 21.27 16.75
#